data_AF-A0A640W665-F1
#
_entry.id   AF-A0A640W665-F1
#
_cell.length_a   1.000
_cell.length_b   1.000
_cell.length_c   1.000
_cell.angle_alpha   90.00
_cell.angle_beta   90.00
_cell.angle_gamma   90.00
#
_symmetry.space_group_name_H-M   'P 1'
#
loop_
_entity.id
_entity.type
_entity.pdbx_description
1 polymer ?
#
loop_
_entity_poly.entity_id
_entity_poly.type
_entity_poly.pdbx_seq_one_letter_code
_entity_poly.pdbx_strand_id
1 'polypeptide(L)'
;EFEPGPPTPDAIEIARVIDRGIRESEYIHLDKLVVEPGEKVWIVFIDIHVLDYDGNLFDAGSLAASAALQNAIIPNERHELGDNAPLPVGKPPISCTFVKFGDSIVVDPNLDEEQVAEARFTVALDENEDIRAMQKGLAGSFTLDEIKNNINRARIHAKNIRKLLEE
;
A
#
# COMPACT_ATOMS: atom_id res chain seq x y z
N GLU A 1 -21.28 1.14 9.21
CA GLU A 1 -21.21 0.14 10.29
C GLU A 1 -20.53 -1.10 9.73
N PHE A 2 -19.60 -1.71 10.47
CA PHE A 2 -18.87 -2.88 10.00
C PHE A 2 -19.62 -4.14 10.42
N GLU A 3 -20.00 -4.97 9.45
CA GLU A 3 -20.69 -6.23 9.71
C GLU A 3 -19.79 -7.43 9.39
N PRO A 4 -19.92 -8.53 10.15
CA PRO A 4 -19.18 -9.75 9.85
C PRO A 4 -19.68 -10.35 8.54
N GLY A 5 -18.75 -10.82 7.70
CA GLY A 5 -19.09 -11.44 6.43
C GLY A 5 -17.89 -11.50 5.47
N PRO A 6 -18.13 -11.90 4.22
CA PRO A 6 -17.14 -11.80 3.17
C PRO A 6 -16.64 -10.34 2.99
N PRO A 7 -15.45 -10.13 2.41
CA PRO A 7 -14.93 -8.79 2.15
C PRO A 7 -15.93 -7.93 1.35
N THR A 8 -16.23 -6.74 1.87
CA THR A 8 -17.05 -5.74 1.18
C THR A 8 -16.29 -5.16 -0.03
N PRO A 9 -16.97 -4.49 -0.98
CA PRO A 9 -16.29 -3.82 -2.09
C PRO A 9 -15.17 -2.88 -1.67
N ASP A 10 -15.36 -2.13 -0.57
CA ASP A 10 -14.35 -1.21 -0.03
C ASP A 10 -13.14 -1.95 0.52
N ALA A 11 -13.36 -3.04 1.29
CA ALA A 11 -12.28 -3.88 1.79
C ALA A 11 -11.49 -4.53 0.63
N ILE A 12 -12.19 -4.98 -0.43
CA ILE A 12 -11.58 -5.51 -1.64
C ILE A 12 -10.77 -4.42 -2.36
N GLU A 13 -11.28 -3.19 -2.46
CA GLU A 13 -10.56 -2.08 -3.09
C GLU A 13 -9.26 -1.78 -2.33
N ILE A 14 -9.34 -1.62 -1.00
CA ILE A 14 -8.17 -1.36 -0.15
C ILE A 14 -7.11 -2.43 -0.37
N ALA A 15 -7.47 -3.71 -0.24
CA ALA A 15 -6.54 -4.81 -0.44
C ALA A 15 -5.90 -4.79 -1.85
N ARG A 16 -6.68 -4.50 -2.90
CA ARG A 16 -6.18 -4.45 -4.29
C ARG A 16 -5.32 -3.23 -4.60
N VAL A 17 -5.55 -2.09 -3.96
CA VAL A 17 -4.67 -0.91 -4.11
C VAL A 17 -3.33 -1.18 -3.43
N ILE A 18 -3.35 -1.74 -2.23
CA ILE A 18 -2.14 -2.10 -1.49
C ILE A 18 -1.34 -3.18 -2.24
N ASP A 19 -1.99 -4.25 -2.72
CA ASP A 19 -1.34 -5.30 -3.53
C ASP A 19 -0.67 -4.70 -4.78
N ARG A 20 -1.34 -3.80 -5.52
CA ARG A 20 -0.73 -3.14 -6.68
C ARG A 20 0.48 -2.31 -6.30
N GLY A 21 0.43 -1.59 -5.19
CA GLY A 21 1.60 -0.85 -4.68
C GLY A 21 2.79 -1.76 -4.46
N ILE A 22 2.59 -2.90 -3.78
CA ILE A 22 3.63 -3.88 -3.45
C ILE A 22 4.13 -4.63 -4.70
N ARG A 23 3.21 -5.05 -5.57
CA ARG A 23 3.50 -5.86 -6.76
C ARG A 23 4.22 -5.06 -7.83
N GLU A 24 3.70 -3.89 -8.20
CA GLU A 24 4.22 -3.09 -9.31
C GLU A 24 5.53 -2.34 -8.96
N SER A 25 5.83 -2.21 -7.66
CA SER A 25 7.14 -1.74 -7.19
C SER A 25 8.21 -2.83 -7.15
N GLU A 26 7.87 -4.08 -7.51
CA GLU A 26 8.76 -5.24 -7.39
C GLU A 26 9.36 -5.37 -5.98
N TYR A 27 8.56 -4.99 -4.97
CA TYR A 27 9.05 -4.87 -3.61
C TYR A 27 9.51 -6.22 -3.03
N ILE A 28 8.82 -7.31 -3.38
CA ILE A 28 9.22 -8.68 -3.04
C ILE A 28 9.98 -9.27 -4.22
N HIS A 29 11.19 -9.75 -3.98
CA HIS A 29 12.00 -10.44 -4.99
C HIS A 29 11.49 -11.88 -5.20
N LEU A 30 10.47 -12.04 -6.06
CA LEU A 30 9.77 -13.30 -6.28
C LEU A 30 10.67 -14.42 -6.82
N ASP A 31 11.72 -14.08 -7.57
CA ASP A 31 12.71 -15.01 -8.09
C ASP A 31 13.44 -15.77 -6.97
N LYS A 32 13.65 -15.10 -5.82
CA LYS A 32 14.31 -15.67 -4.64
C LYS A 32 13.37 -16.54 -3.79
N LEU A 33 12.08 -16.61 -4.14
CA LEU A 33 11.09 -17.44 -3.45
C LEU A 33 10.94 -18.83 -4.08
N VAL A 34 11.62 -19.10 -5.20
CA VAL A 34 11.61 -20.42 -5.85
C VAL A 34 12.49 -21.39 -5.06
N VAL A 35 11.90 -22.53 -4.68
CA VAL A 35 12.62 -23.63 -4.03
C VAL A 35 13.05 -24.64 -5.09
N GLU A 36 12.10 -25.03 -5.96
CA GLU A 36 12.34 -25.92 -7.09
C GLU A 36 11.57 -25.40 -8.32
N PRO A 37 12.26 -25.02 -9.41
CA PRO A 37 11.62 -24.44 -10.58
C PRO A 37 10.54 -25.37 -11.18
N GLY A 38 9.32 -24.87 -11.26
CA GLY A 38 8.17 -25.61 -11.82
C GLY A 38 7.48 -26.56 -10.84
N GLU A 39 7.99 -26.72 -9.62
CA GLU A 39 7.45 -27.65 -8.63
C GLU A 39 7.11 -26.97 -7.30
N LYS A 40 8.03 -26.20 -6.73
CA LYS A 40 7.91 -25.69 -5.36
C LYS A 40 8.39 -24.24 -5.22
N VAL A 41 7.53 -23.41 -4.62
CA VAL A 41 7.74 -21.97 -4.42
C VAL A 41 7.06 -21.54 -3.13
N TRP A 42 7.63 -20.54 -2.46
CA TRP A 42 6.98 -19.91 -1.31
C TRP A 42 5.79 -19.06 -1.72
N ILE A 43 4.70 -19.19 -0.98
CA ILE A 43 3.51 -18.33 -1.11
C ILE A 43 3.50 -17.36 0.06
N VAL A 44 3.43 -16.07 -0.24
CA VAL A 44 3.36 -15.00 0.76
C VAL A 44 1.90 -14.58 0.90
N PHE A 45 1.34 -14.76 2.10
CA PHE A 45 0.01 -14.24 2.45
C PHE A 45 0.18 -12.94 3.25
N ILE A 46 -0.53 -11.90 2.83
CA ILE A 46 -0.59 -10.61 3.51
C ILE A 46 -2.04 -10.40 3.93
N ASP A 47 -2.30 -10.56 5.22
CA ASP A 47 -3.62 -10.35 5.81
C ASP A 47 -3.64 -9.03 6.58
N ILE A 48 -4.51 -8.10 6.16
CA ILE A 48 -4.66 -6.79 6.80
C ILE A 48 -5.90 -6.83 7.68
N HIS A 49 -5.72 -6.60 8.98
CA HIS A 49 -6.81 -6.54 9.94
C HIS A 49 -6.90 -5.13 10.54
N VAL A 50 -7.98 -4.42 10.22
CA VAL A 50 -8.22 -3.05 10.71
C VAL A 50 -8.75 -3.12 12.13
N LEU A 51 -8.05 -2.46 13.06
CA LEU A 51 -8.43 -2.42 14.48
C LEU A 51 -9.31 -1.22 14.81
N ASP A 52 -8.99 -0.08 14.22
CA ASP A 52 -9.71 1.18 14.38
C ASP A 52 -9.74 1.91 13.04
N TYR A 53 -10.87 2.54 12.72
CA TYR A 53 -11.06 3.24 11.45
C TYR A 53 -11.35 4.72 11.72
N ASP A 54 -10.29 5.52 11.60
CA ASP A 54 -10.34 6.99 11.69
C ASP A 54 -9.82 7.67 10.41
N GLY A 55 -10.02 7.02 9.26
CA GLY A 55 -9.59 7.51 7.95
C GLY A 55 -8.32 6.85 7.37
N ASN A 56 -8.10 7.10 6.08
CA ASN A 56 -6.92 6.75 5.27
C ASN A 56 -6.34 5.34 5.46
N LEU A 57 -7.21 4.32 5.39
CA LEU A 57 -6.78 2.91 5.47
C LEU A 57 -5.86 2.47 4.31
N PHE A 58 -5.84 3.20 3.19
CA PHE A 58 -4.94 2.91 2.08
C PHE A 58 -3.48 3.09 2.48
N ASP A 59 -3.15 4.25 3.06
CA ASP A 59 -1.77 4.56 3.41
C ASP A 59 -1.34 3.81 4.67
N ALA A 60 -2.20 3.76 5.70
CA ALA A 60 -1.94 2.97 6.89
C ALA A 60 -1.75 1.48 6.56
N GLY A 61 -2.61 0.91 5.71
CA GLY A 61 -2.50 -0.48 5.28
C GLY A 61 -1.26 -0.75 4.44
N SER A 62 -0.88 0.16 3.54
CA SER A 62 0.34 0.02 2.73
C SER A 62 1.60 0.05 3.59
N LEU A 63 1.65 0.93 4.60
CA LEU A 63 2.76 1.00 5.56
C LEU A 63 2.81 -0.24 6.45
N ALA A 64 1.67 -0.68 6.99
CA ALA A 64 1.60 -1.88 7.82
C ALA A 64 2.01 -3.14 7.06
N ALA A 65 1.52 -3.32 5.82
CA ALA A 65 1.91 -4.43 4.96
C ALA A 65 3.41 -4.40 4.65
N SER A 66 3.96 -3.22 4.34
CA SER A 66 5.39 -3.05 4.09
C SER A 66 6.23 -3.42 5.31
N ALA A 67 5.88 -2.90 6.48
CA ALA A 67 6.57 -3.22 7.74
C ALA A 67 6.49 -4.73 8.06
N ALA A 68 5.32 -5.36 7.87
CA ALA A 68 5.16 -6.79 8.08
C ALA A 68 6.08 -7.61 7.15
N LEU A 69 6.19 -7.23 5.88
CA LEU A 69 7.06 -7.88 4.90
C LEU A 69 8.55 -7.71 5.24
N GLN A 70 8.98 -6.55 5.74
CA GLN A 70 10.38 -6.34 6.19
C GLN A 70 10.77 -7.22 7.37
N ASN A 71 9.81 -7.50 8.24
CA ASN A 71 10.02 -8.31 9.44
C ASN A 71 9.69 -9.80 9.24
N ALA A 72 9.23 -10.18 8.04
CA ALA A 72 8.83 -11.55 7.74
C ALA A 72 10.05 -12.47 7.64
N ILE A 73 9.91 -13.67 8.20
CA ILE A 73 10.93 -14.73 8.17
C ILE A 73 10.36 -15.91 7.39
N ILE A 74 11.09 -16.35 6.37
CA ILE A 74 10.84 -17.57 5.62
C ILE A 74 11.16 -18.77 6.53
N PRO A 75 10.18 -19.63 6.84
CA PRO A 75 10.33 -20.72 7.80
C PRO A 75 10.95 -21.97 7.16
N ASN A 76 12.13 -21.86 6.56
CA ASN A 76 12.81 -22.96 5.87
C ASN A 76 13.01 -24.19 6.77
N GLU A 77 13.35 -24.00 8.05
CA GLU A 77 13.64 -25.11 8.97
C GLU A 77 12.43 -26.01 9.17
N ARG A 78 11.24 -25.40 9.29
CA ARG A 78 9.97 -26.11 9.45
C ARG A 78 9.66 -27.03 8.26
N HIS A 79 10.20 -26.71 7.09
CA HIS A 79 9.97 -27.42 5.85
C HIS A 79 11.19 -28.20 5.36
N GLU A 80 12.21 -28.36 6.22
CA GLU A 80 13.46 -29.10 5.92
C GLU A 80 14.25 -28.51 4.73
N LEU A 81 14.17 -27.19 4.52
CA LEU A 81 14.79 -26.45 3.40
C LEU A 81 16.07 -25.68 3.79
N GLY A 82 16.60 -25.91 4.99
CA GLY A 82 17.75 -25.19 5.55
C GLY A 82 17.35 -24.18 6.63
N ASP A 83 18.23 -23.22 6.93
CA ASP A 83 18.02 -22.23 7.98
C ASP A 83 16.96 -21.20 7.60
N ASN A 84 16.23 -20.69 8.60
CA ASN A 84 15.26 -19.62 8.38
C ASN A 84 15.97 -18.36 7.85
N ALA A 85 15.33 -17.67 6.92
CA ALA A 85 15.91 -16.49 6.26
C ALA A 85 14.90 -15.33 6.24
N PRO A 86 15.34 -14.07 6.26
CA PRO A 86 14.43 -12.94 6.06
C PRO A 86 13.81 -12.99 4.68
N LEU A 87 12.58 -12.48 4.55
CA LEU A 87 11.92 -12.33 3.25
C LEU A 87 12.75 -11.37 2.37
N PRO A 88 13.09 -11.74 1.13
CA PRO A 88 13.90 -10.90 0.27
C PRO A 88 13.05 -9.75 -0.27
N VAL A 89 13.11 -8.62 0.42
CA VAL A 89 12.39 -7.39 0.06
C VAL A 89 13.36 -6.26 -0.27
N GLY A 90 12.94 -5.39 -1.20
CA GLY A 90 13.66 -4.17 -1.58
C GLY A 90 13.33 -3.00 -0.65
N LYS A 91 13.17 -1.80 -1.22
CA LYS A 91 12.63 -0.64 -0.48
C LYS A 91 11.11 -0.57 -0.61
N PRO A 92 10.39 -0.23 0.46
CA PRO A 92 8.93 -0.26 0.46
C PRO A 92 8.36 0.83 -0.45
N PRO A 93 7.27 0.56 -1.19
CA PRO A 93 6.51 1.59 -1.86
C PRO A 93 5.77 2.45 -0.82
N ILE A 94 5.70 3.76 -1.07
CA ILE A 94 4.95 4.68 -0.22
C ILE A 94 3.71 5.12 -0.97
N SER A 95 2.54 4.88 -0.39
CA SER A 95 1.29 5.46 -0.90
C SER A 95 0.99 6.80 -0.21
N CYS A 96 0.38 7.71 -0.97
CA CYS A 96 -0.17 8.95 -0.46
C CYS A 96 -1.57 9.13 -1.02
N THR A 97 -2.54 9.32 -0.13
CA THR A 97 -3.96 9.50 -0.44
C THR A 97 -4.38 10.95 -0.25
N PHE A 98 -5.08 11.47 -1.25
CA PHE A 98 -5.60 12.83 -1.31
C PHE A 98 -7.12 12.79 -1.44
N VAL A 99 -7.80 13.75 -0.81
CA VAL A 99 -9.25 13.97 -0.95
C VAL A 99 -9.55 15.38 -1.38
N LYS A 100 -10.65 15.55 -2.11
CA LYS A 100 -11.11 16.84 -2.65
C LYS A 100 -12.43 17.28 -2.03
N PHE A 101 -12.48 18.57 -1.68
CA PHE A 101 -13.66 19.29 -1.19
C PHE A 101 -13.81 20.59 -1.97
N GLY A 102 -14.74 20.67 -2.92
CA GLY A 102 -14.81 21.80 -3.85
C GLY A 102 -13.44 22.06 -4.50
N ASP A 103 -12.85 23.23 -4.24
CA ASP A 103 -11.55 23.63 -4.80
C ASP A 103 -10.34 23.28 -3.90
N SER A 104 -10.56 22.61 -2.77
CA SER A 104 -9.52 22.29 -1.78
C SER A 104 -9.11 20.81 -1.85
N ILE A 105 -7.80 20.54 -1.73
CA ILE A 105 -7.25 19.17 -1.72
C ILE A 105 -6.39 18.93 -0.47
N VAL A 106 -6.85 18.01 0.37
CA VAL A 106 -6.20 17.59 1.62
C VAL A 106 -5.46 16.27 1.38
N VAL A 107 -4.37 16.06 2.11
CA VAL A 107 -3.59 14.82 2.15
C VAL A 107 -3.81 14.16 3.49
N ASP A 108 -3.85 12.83 3.52
CA ASP A 108 -4.05 12.05 4.75
C ASP A 108 -5.35 12.40 5.49
N PRO A 109 -6.52 12.13 4.88
CA PRO A 109 -7.79 12.49 5.47
C PRO A 109 -8.14 11.66 6.71
N ASN A 110 -8.68 12.32 7.73
CA ASN A 110 -9.35 11.61 8.83
C ASN A 110 -10.76 11.15 8.43
N LEU A 111 -11.46 10.46 9.33
CA LEU A 111 -12.80 9.93 9.06
C LEU A 111 -13.81 11.00 8.65
N ASP A 112 -13.84 12.15 9.34
CA ASP A 112 -14.78 13.23 9.05
C ASP A 112 -14.51 13.85 7.66
N GLU A 113 -13.23 13.99 7.32
CA GLU A 113 -12.79 14.44 6.00
C GLU A 113 -13.14 13.42 4.91
N GLU A 114 -12.94 12.12 5.13
CA GLU A 114 -13.33 11.10 4.14
C GLU A 114 -14.85 11.09 3.87
N GLN A 115 -15.68 11.29 4.90
CA GLN A 115 -17.14 11.26 4.77
C GLN A 115 -17.70 12.39 3.90
N VAL A 116 -17.06 13.56 3.92
CA VAL A 116 -17.51 14.74 3.16
C VAL A 116 -16.77 14.91 1.83
N ALA A 117 -15.87 13.99 1.48
CA ALA A 117 -15.03 14.08 0.29
C ALA A 117 -15.82 13.80 -1.00
N GLU A 118 -15.56 14.60 -2.02
CA GLU A 118 -16.16 14.42 -3.35
C GLU A 118 -15.39 13.37 -4.16
N ALA A 119 -14.06 13.42 -4.09
CA ALA A 119 -13.16 12.58 -4.85
C ALA A 119 -11.95 12.16 -4.01
N ARG A 120 -11.49 10.92 -4.17
CA ARG A 120 -10.26 10.39 -3.55
C ARG A 120 -9.25 10.07 -4.64
N PHE A 121 -7.98 10.32 -4.40
CA PHE A 121 -6.88 9.98 -5.29
C PHE A 121 -5.70 9.44 -4.50
N THR A 122 -5.33 8.18 -4.72
CA THR A 122 -4.20 7.52 -4.09
C THR A 122 -3.09 7.29 -5.11
N VAL A 123 -1.85 7.59 -4.76
CA VAL A 123 -0.66 7.36 -5.60
C VAL A 123 0.37 6.58 -4.79
N ALA A 124 0.90 5.50 -5.35
CA ALA A 124 2.04 4.76 -4.79
C ALA A 124 3.32 5.07 -5.57
N LEU A 125 4.37 5.42 -4.85
CA LEU A 125 5.69 5.79 -5.37
C LEU A 125 6.76 4.82 -4.83
N ASP A 126 7.70 4.45 -5.69
CA ASP A 126 8.87 3.64 -5.29
C ASP A 126 10.02 4.51 -4.71
N GLU A 127 11.21 3.93 -4.59
CA GLU A 127 12.41 4.63 -4.13
C GLU A 127 12.97 5.66 -5.11
N ASN A 128 12.69 5.50 -6.40
CA ASN A 128 13.15 6.37 -7.47
C ASN A 128 12.14 7.49 -7.79
N GLU A 129 11.07 7.60 -7.01
CA GLU A 129 9.94 8.53 -7.22
C GLU A 129 9.12 8.21 -8.48
N ASP A 130 9.25 6.98 -8.99
CA ASP A 130 8.45 6.46 -10.08
C ASP A 130 7.07 6.04 -9.57
N ILE A 131 6.06 6.31 -10.39
CA ILE A 131 4.68 5.99 -10.07
C ILE A 131 4.44 4.51 -10.34
N ARG A 132 4.06 3.76 -9.30
CA ARG A 132 3.80 2.31 -9.38
C ARG A 132 2.32 1.99 -9.41
N ALA A 133 1.51 2.76 -8.69
CA ALA A 133 0.06 2.61 -8.73
C ALA A 133 -0.64 3.95 -8.57
N MET A 134 -1.81 4.07 -9.20
CA MET A 134 -2.74 5.19 -8.97
C MET A 134 -4.17 4.65 -8.90
N GLN A 135 -4.99 5.24 -8.03
CA GLN A 135 -6.40 4.89 -7.88
C GLN A 135 -7.23 6.14 -7.61
N LYS A 136 -8.22 6.42 -8.48
CA LYS A 136 -9.27 7.39 -8.19
C LYS A 136 -10.46 6.66 -7.55
N GLY A 137 -10.86 7.10 -6.36
CA GLY A 137 -12.06 6.63 -5.66
C GLY A 137 -13.18 7.67 -5.65
N LEU A 138 -14.31 7.29 -5.05
CA LEU A 138 -15.53 8.10 -4.89
C LEU A 138 -16.16 8.55 -6.23
N ALA A 139 -17.23 9.33 -6.19
CA ALA A 139 -18.01 9.70 -7.38
C ALA A 139 -17.45 10.94 -8.11
N GLY A 140 -16.74 11.82 -7.42
CA GLY A 140 -16.24 13.08 -7.97
C GLY A 140 -15.05 12.93 -8.92
N SER A 141 -14.50 14.06 -9.34
CA SER A 141 -13.43 14.12 -10.34
C SER A 141 -12.31 15.07 -9.94
N PHE A 142 -11.15 14.84 -10.55
CA PHE A 142 -10.00 15.74 -10.49
C PHE A 142 -9.72 16.30 -11.87
N THR A 143 -9.29 17.56 -11.94
CA THR A 143 -8.72 18.12 -13.16
C THR A 143 -7.31 17.56 -13.39
N LEU A 144 -6.83 17.63 -14.63
CA LEU A 144 -5.48 17.15 -14.94
C LEU A 144 -4.39 17.91 -14.17
N ASP A 145 -4.60 19.20 -13.93
CA ASP A 145 -3.62 20.03 -13.20
C ASP A 145 -3.63 19.69 -11.70
N GLU A 146 -4.79 19.39 -11.13
CA GLU A 146 -4.90 18.87 -9.77
C GLU A 146 -4.17 17.53 -9.61
N ILE A 147 -4.35 16.59 -10.57
CA ILE A 147 -3.65 15.30 -10.55
C ILE A 147 -2.13 15.50 -10.59
N LYS A 148 -1.63 16.35 -11.49
CA LYS A 148 -0.19 16.65 -11.58
C LYS A 148 0.33 17.28 -10.29
N ASN A 149 -0.43 18.20 -9.70
CA ASN A 149 -0.07 18.81 -8.44
C ASN A 149 -0.03 17.78 -7.30
N ASN A 150 -1.02 16.88 -7.23
CA ASN A 150 -1.08 15.82 -6.22
C ASN A 150 0.10 14.85 -6.35
N ILE A 151 0.49 14.48 -7.57
CA ILE A 151 1.68 13.64 -7.81
C ILE A 151 2.96 14.34 -7.30
N ASN A 152 3.12 15.65 -7.57
CA ASN A 152 4.27 16.40 -7.07
C ASN A 152 4.27 16.49 -5.54
N ARG A 153 3.11 16.71 -4.92
CA ARG A 153 2.97 16.68 -3.46
C ARG A 153 3.29 15.30 -2.89
N ALA A 154 2.81 14.23 -3.53
CA ALA A 154 3.07 12.85 -3.13
C ALA A 154 4.58 12.56 -3.09
N ARG A 155 5.37 13.04 -4.06
CA ARG A 155 6.83 12.89 -4.04
C ARG A 155 7.48 13.53 -2.83
N ILE A 156 6.99 14.69 -2.39
CA ILE A 156 7.49 15.38 -1.20
C ILE A 156 7.14 14.59 0.07
N HIS A 157 5.88 14.17 0.21
CA HIS A 157 5.42 13.40 1.37
C HIS A 157 6.09 12.03 1.44
N ALA A 158 6.22 11.32 0.32
CA ALA A 158 6.87 10.02 0.25
C ALA A 158 8.33 10.07 0.71
N LYS A 159 9.07 11.14 0.37
CA LYS A 159 10.44 11.35 0.88
C LYS A 159 10.48 11.50 2.39
N ASN A 160 9.54 12.24 2.97
CA ASN A 160 9.49 12.46 4.41
C ASN A 160 9.11 11.17 5.15
N ILE A 161 8.10 10.45 4.65
CA ILE A 161 7.67 9.17 5.22
C ILE A 161 8.80 8.14 5.13
N ARG A 162 9.51 8.05 4.00
CA ARG A 162 10.62 7.10 3.85
C ARG A 162 11.75 7.37 4.84
N LYS A 163 12.06 8.64 5.14
CA LYS A 163 13.04 8.98 6.19
C LYS A 163 12.60 8.50 7.57
N LEU A 164 11.32 8.67 7.91
CA LEU A 164 10.78 8.21 9.19
C LEU A 164 10.77 6.68 9.32
N LEU A 165 10.74 5.94 8.21
CA LEU A 165 10.87 4.48 8.20
C LEU A 165 12.33 3.99 8.36
N GLU A 166 13.31 4.87 8.13
CA GLU A 166 14.74 4.58 8.28
C GLU A 166 15.29 4.97 9.68
N GLU A 167 14.50 5.72 10.47
CA GLU A 167 14.79 6.06 11.87
C GLU A 167 14.37 4.94 12.84
#